data_AF-A0A962DCJ4-F1
#
_entry.id   AF-A0A962DCJ4-F1
#
_cell.length_a   1.000
_cell.length_b   1.000
_cell.length_c   1.000
_cell.angle_alpha   90.00
_cell.angle_beta   90.00
_cell.angle_gamma   90.00
#
_symmetry.space_group_name_H-M   'P 1'
#
loop_
_entity.id
_entity.type
_entity.pdbx_description
1 polymer ?
#
loop_
_entity_poly.entity_id
_entity_poly.type
_entity_poly.pdbx_seq_one_letter_code
_entity_poly.pdbx_strand_id
1 'polypeptide(L)'
;MAEPDLPRFAHFEGEKVTSLYDLYTRHAEVARDIHQDSLRRLTGNNALTVDLVRDNPIIPQNVDTVIDSLHRYDVVSVSTYAGLGSLTGDTGIYNREIAQRYRQAFAERDMPVYIVASANNGQSKAAGLPRVADFARNSLVVGEANMNNGSLYVEQHSSRINPTLSADSPFNRGVRYQMYDVSPSLTGHEDLIRNWIINQEVEQAFKEFKEQNKDENLDRAALQTEYIQIENSKYNEYLRTEDGQRRIAERVQGYMANPETLHAQVMAELRKTSEIDANGFTTDVDGTSFAAPEQAGCISGAIYEQSLREDRGRPVLNKDEITSLAKMATIDTTAREGEADPMPSRTNGAGHAFVEGGGHGVFQPEMFRALLDEAYKRIETNPDIDRNSVTAVMSVQVGENHNGNQPLSLKSNLPEGSPDVVIDRTRLDMTYSIKSGLLPHEALIKTPGQPAHVVHMQASSGSDNQYSIWAREEEHFGEGHSPDDSWEVRLVRGGDVTVQSAEITVYGYNKGGLMDQMMDYSKELAAKMAPKPEVDPAAPALDNAIDQSIPPENRLTADPPPGPR
;
A
#
# COMPACT_ATOMS: atom_id res chain seq x y z
N MET A 1 -22.00 -16.41 -9.09
CA MET A 1 -22.45 -15.36 -10.03
C MET A 1 -21.19 -14.68 -10.52
N ALA A 2 -21.02 -14.46 -11.82
CA ALA A 2 -19.91 -13.66 -12.31
C ALA A 2 -20.18 -12.20 -11.91
N GLU A 3 -19.24 -11.58 -11.20
CA GLU A 3 -19.28 -10.14 -10.94
C GLU A 3 -19.23 -9.41 -12.30
N PRO A 4 -20.00 -8.31 -12.51
CA PRO A 4 -19.87 -7.52 -13.71
C PRO A 4 -18.43 -7.02 -13.89
N ASP A 5 -17.95 -6.97 -15.14
CA ASP A 5 -16.66 -6.37 -15.52
C ASP A 5 -16.71 -4.86 -15.18
N LEU A 6 -16.43 -4.51 -13.92
CA LEU A 6 -16.29 -3.13 -13.46
C LEU A 6 -14.84 -2.66 -13.68
N PRO A 7 -14.63 -1.38 -14.04
CA PRO A 7 -13.29 -0.82 -14.16
C PRO A 7 -12.54 -0.90 -12.82
N ARG A 8 -11.25 -1.26 -12.89
CA ARG A 8 -10.37 -1.46 -11.73
C ARG A 8 -9.44 -0.26 -11.58
N PHE A 9 -9.45 0.36 -10.41
CA PHE A 9 -8.66 1.56 -10.14
C PHE A 9 -7.54 1.27 -9.15
N ALA A 10 -6.39 1.89 -9.36
CA ALA A 10 -5.38 1.97 -8.31
C ALA A 10 -5.82 3.00 -7.28
N HIS A 11 -6.04 2.53 -6.05
CA HIS A 11 -6.39 3.39 -4.93
C HIS A 11 -5.12 3.87 -4.20
N PHE A 12 -5.07 5.17 -3.83
CA PHE A 12 -3.98 5.82 -3.10
C PHE A 12 -4.53 6.67 -1.97
N GLU A 13 -3.79 6.76 -0.85
CA GLU A 13 -4.25 7.53 0.29
C GLU A 13 -4.32 9.02 -0.10
N GLY A 14 -5.55 9.54 -0.22
CA GLY A 14 -5.78 10.99 -0.27
C GLY A 14 -5.30 11.66 1.01
N GLU A 15 -4.87 12.92 0.89
CA GLU A 15 -4.22 13.72 1.94
C GLU A 15 -4.87 13.58 3.34
N LYS A 16 -4.04 13.88 4.36
CA LYS A 16 -4.31 13.94 5.81
C LYS A 16 -5.80 14.02 6.17
N VAL A 17 -6.24 13.26 7.18
CA VAL A 17 -7.55 13.44 7.85
C VAL A 17 -7.89 14.93 7.99
N THR A 18 -8.83 15.41 7.17
CA THR A 18 -9.14 16.85 7.07
C THR A 18 -10.33 17.23 7.95
N SER A 19 -11.17 16.25 8.29
CA SER A 19 -12.38 16.43 9.08
C SER A 19 -12.53 15.37 10.18
N LEU A 20 -13.38 15.66 11.17
CA LEU A 20 -13.73 14.68 12.20
C LEU A 20 -14.54 13.49 11.62
N TYR A 21 -15.28 13.72 10.54
CA TYR A 21 -15.99 12.66 9.82
C TYR A 21 -15.00 11.72 9.14
N ASP A 22 -13.97 12.24 8.48
CA ASP A 22 -12.89 11.45 7.87
C ASP A 22 -12.21 10.57 8.92
N LEU A 23 -12.00 11.09 10.13
CA LEU A 23 -11.42 10.33 11.23
C LEU A 23 -12.32 9.16 11.63
N TYR A 24 -13.63 9.34 11.65
CA TYR A 24 -14.56 8.29 12.04
C TYR A 24 -14.79 7.27 10.93
N THR A 25 -14.91 7.70 9.68
CA THR A 25 -15.08 6.81 8.52
C THR A 25 -13.84 5.97 8.27
N ARG A 26 -12.63 6.56 8.35
CA ARG A 26 -11.36 5.83 8.22
C ARG A 26 -11.08 4.84 9.37
N HIS A 27 -11.70 5.03 10.55
CA HIS A 27 -11.49 4.20 11.73
C HIS A 27 -12.62 3.22 12.06
N ALA A 28 -13.68 3.16 11.24
CA ALA A 28 -14.69 2.14 11.38
C ALA A 28 -14.07 0.74 11.25
N GLU A 29 -14.48 -0.25 12.07
CA GLU A 29 -13.95 -1.63 12.03
C GLU A 29 -14.29 -2.40 10.73
N VAL A 30 -14.65 -1.70 9.66
CA VAL A 30 -14.87 -2.23 8.32
C VAL A 30 -13.66 -3.03 7.82
N ALA A 31 -12.44 -2.63 8.18
CA ALA A 31 -11.22 -3.38 7.87
C ALA A 31 -11.26 -4.85 8.36
N ARG A 32 -11.80 -5.11 9.56
CA ARG A 32 -11.94 -6.48 10.08
C ARG A 32 -12.90 -7.30 9.22
N ASP A 33 -14.01 -6.70 8.82
CA ASP A 33 -15.02 -7.38 8.02
C ASP A 33 -14.54 -7.65 6.60
N ILE A 34 -13.89 -6.68 5.97
CA ILE A 34 -13.22 -6.87 4.67
C ILE A 34 -12.23 -8.04 4.75
N HIS A 35 -11.39 -8.07 5.79
CA HIS A 35 -10.45 -9.18 6.01
C HIS A 35 -11.20 -10.51 6.16
N GLN A 36 -12.19 -10.56 7.04
CA GLN A 36 -12.97 -11.77 7.32
C GLN A 36 -13.68 -12.31 6.08
N ASP A 37 -14.34 -11.44 5.32
CA ASP A 37 -15.07 -11.82 4.13
C ASP A 37 -14.12 -12.30 3.03
N SER A 38 -12.98 -11.63 2.87
CA SER A 38 -11.93 -12.05 1.94
C SER A 38 -11.31 -13.40 2.32
N LEU A 39 -11.02 -13.62 3.60
CA LEU A 39 -10.56 -14.89 4.15
C LEU A 39 -11.56 -16.02 3.87
N ARG A 40 -12.84 -15.79 4.18
CA ARG A 40 -13.91 -16.77 3.96
C ARG A 40 -14.11 -17.06 2.48
N ARG A 41 -14.08 -16.03 1.63
CA ARG A 41 -14.18 -16.16 0.17
C ARG A 41 -13.04 -17.00 -0.39
N LEU A 42 -11.80 -16.73 0.01
CA LEU A 42 -10.64 -17.45 -0.50
C LEU A 42 -10.60 -18.92 -0.05
N THR A 43 -10.93 -19.18 1.22
CA THR A 43 -10.87 -20.52 1.81
C THR A 43 -12.13 -21.36 1.57
N GLY A 44 -13.25 -20.72 1.26
CA GLY A 44 -14.57 -21.34 1.24
C GLY A 44 -15.09 -21.74 2.63
N ASN A 45 -14.42 -21.34 3.72
CA ASN A 45 -14.77 -21.72 5.08
C ASN A 45 -15.44 -20.57 5.84
N ASN A 46 -16.77 -20.56 5.86
CA ASN A 46 -17.57 -19.54 6.53
C ASN A 46 -17.45 -19.56 8.08
N ALA A 47 -16.89 -20.62 8.67
CA ALA A 47 -16.72 -20.72 10.12
C ALA A 47 -15.51 -19.93 10.64
N LEU A 48 -14.59 -19.53 9.75
CA LEU A 48 -13.43 -18.75 10.15
C LEU A 48 -13.85 -17.39 10.70
N THR A 49 -13.26 -17.04 11.84
CA THR A 49 -13.44 -15.75 12.49
C THR A 49 -12.13 -14.99 12.46
N VAL A 50 -12.21 -13.72 12.07
CA VAL A 50 -11.11 -12.77 12.25
C VAL A 50 -11.43 -11.95 13.47
N ASP A 51 -10.57 -12.01 14.48
CA ASP A 51 -10.73 -11.19 15.68
C ASP A 51 -9.56 -10.21 15.88
N LEU A 52 -9.82 -9.19 16.69
CA LEU A 52 -8.87 -8.16 17.11
C LEU A 52 -8.45 -8.44 18.54
N VAL A 53 -7.15 -8.49 18.81
CA VAL A 53 -6.67 -8.43 20.19
C VAL A 53 -6.82 -7.00 20.69
N ARG A 54 -7.73 -6.81 21.64
CA ARG A 54 -8.08 -5.50 22.20
C ARG A 54 -7.11 -5.02 23.28
N ASP A 55 -6.38 -5.94 23.90
CA ASP A 55 -5.40 -5.63 24.93
C ASP A 55 -4.08 -5.17 24.32
N ASN A 56 -3.43 -4.18 24.94
CA ASN A 56 -2.14 -3.69 24.47
C ASN A 56 -1.06 -4.78 24.64
N PRO A 57 -0.47 -5.29 23.55
CA PRO A 57 0.45 -6.42 23.55
C PRO A 57 1.88 -6.07 24.01
N ILE A 58 2.14 -4.78 24.26
CA ILE A 58 3.47 -4.22 24.52
C ILE A 58 3.66 -3.97 26.03
N ILE A 59 2.58 -3.94 26.80
CA ILE A 59 2.62 -3.77 28.25
C ILE A 59 3.16 -5.08 28.86
N PRO A 60 4.36 -5.10 29.48
CA PRO A 60 4.98 -6.33 29.99
C PRO A 60 4.04 -7.16 30.88
N GLN A 61 3.18 -6.49 31.65
CA GLN A 61 2.21 -7.10 32.56
C GLN A 61 1.08 -7.85 31.82
N ASN A 62 0.82 -7.53 30.57
CA ASN A 62 -0.25 -8.10 29.76
C ASN A 62 0.25 -9.11 28.72
N VAL A 63 1.55 -9.14 28.40
CA VAL A 63 2.14 -9.99 27.33
C VAL A 63 1.73 -11.44 27.47
N ASP A 64 1.87 -12.02 28.66
CA ASP A 64 1.56 -13.44 28.87
C ASP A 64 0.05 -13.69 28.75
N THR A 65 -0.80 -12.75 29.19
CA THR A 65 -2.27 -12.83 29.02
C THR A 65 -2.66 -12.73 27.55
N VAL A 66 -2.01 -11.84 26.78
CA VAL A 66 -2.24 -11.69 25.35
C VAL A 66 -1.82 -12.97 24.62
N ILE A 67 -0.63 -13.51 24.88
CA ILE A 67 -0.15 -14.78 24.32
C ILE A 67 -1.12 -15.93 24.67
N ASP A 68 -1.59 -15.99 25.91
CA ASP A 68 -2.58 -16.99 26.35
C ASP A 68 -3.97 -16.77 25.75
N SER A 69 -4.29 -15.58 25.24
CA SER A 69 -5.54 -15.36 24.50
C SER A 69 -5.43 -15.73 23.03
N LEU A 70 -4.24 -15.57 22.43
CA LEU A 70 -4.01 -15.70 20.98
C LEU A 70 -4.35 -17.10 20.45
N HIS A 71 -4.04 -18.17 21.20
CA HIS A 71 -4.30 -19.55 20.77
C HIS A 71 -5.79 -19.90 20.60
N ARG A 72 -6.71 -19.01 20.99
CA ARG A 72 -8.16 -19.23 20.87
C ARG A 72 -8.72 -18.82 19.51
N TYR A 73 -7.92 -18.18 18.67
CA TYR A 73 -8.33 -17.67 17.38
C TYR A 73 -7.75 -18.53 16.26
N ASP A 74 -8.43 -18.60 15.12
CA ASP A 74 -7.87 -19.20 13.90
C ASP A 74 -6.97 -18.18 13.18
N VAL A 75 -7.48 -16.94 13.06
CA VAL A 75 -6.83 -15.81 12.40
C VAL A 75 -6.99 -14.56 13.26
N VAL A 76 -5.89 -13.86 13.48
CA VAL A 76 -5.87 -12.56 14.15
C VAL A 76 -5.53 -11.51 13.12
N SER A 77 -6.46 -10.56 12.92
CA SER A 77 -6.16 -9.33 12.17
C SER A 77 -5.72 -8.28 13.16
N VAL A 78 -4.74 -7.49 12.75
CA VAL A 78 -4.34 -6.32 13.50
C VAL A 78 -4.51 -5.11 12.62
N SER A 79 -5.59 -4.36 12.88
CA SER A 79 -5.69 -2.95 12.46
C SER A 79 -4.62 -2.15 13.20
N THR A 80 -4.02 -1.18 12.53
CA THR A 80 -2.94 -0.30 13.00
C THR A 80 -3.22 0.40 14.35
N TYR A 81 -4.44 0.33 14.87
CA TYR A 81 -4.83 0.85 16.18
C TYR A 81 -4.52 -0.08 17.36
N ALA A 82 -4.62 -1.40 17.19
CA ALA A 82 -4.14 -2.35 18.18
C ALA A 82 -2.62 -2.51 17.93
N GLY A 83 -1.79 -1.96 18.82
CA GLY A 83 -0.32 -1.87 18.71
C GLY A 83 0.46 -3.20 18.61
N LEU A 84 -0.18 -4.26 18.17
CA LEU A 84 0.37 -5.57 17.83
C LEU A 84 1.12 -5.51 16.48
N GLY A 85 0.61 -4.73 15.53
CA GLY A 85 1.25 -4.46 14.25
C GLY A 85 2.08 -3.19 14.26
N SER A 86 1.61 -2.19 14.99
CA SER A 86 2.21 -0.89 15.23
C SER A 86 2.70 -0.81 16.68
N LEU A 87 3.84 -1.44 16.92
CA LEU A 87 4.61 -1.25 18.14
C LEU A 87 5.14 0.20 18.17
N THR A 88 4.32 1.18 18.55
CA THR A 88 4.70 2.60 18.59
C THR A 88 5.32 2.97 19.95
N GLY A 89 6.28 3.88 20.07
CA GLY A 89 6.95 4.70 19.07
C GLY A 89 8.29 4.12 18.66
N ASP A 90 8.70 4.43 17.44
CA ASP A 90 9.94 3.94 16.87
C ASP A 90 10.07 2.39 16.94
N THR A 91 9.33 1.73 16.02
CA THR A 91 9.90 0.71 15.10
C THR A 91 9.94 -0.78 15.49
N GLY A 92 9.48 -1.20 16.65
CA GLY A 92 9.49 -2.62 17.00
C GLY A 92 9.24 -2.87 18.47
N ILE A 93 9.30 -4.13 18.89
CA ILE A 93 9.20 -4.46 20.31
C ILE A 93 10.46 -3.89 20.96
N TYR A 94 10.41 -2.65 21.46
CA TYR A 94 11.57 -1.98 22.05
C TYR A 94 12.12 -2.75 23.27
N ASN A 95 11.31 -3.64 23.83
CA ASN A 95 11.69 -4.53 24.90
C ASN A 95 12.07 -5.94 24.37
N ARG A 96 13.38 -6.20 24.30
CA ARG A 96 13.96 -7.49 23.91
C ARG A 96 13.37 -8.70 24.65
N GLU A 97 13.00 -8.53 25.92
CA GLU A 97 12.40 -9.60 26.73
C GLU A 97 11.01 -9.97 26.20
N ILE A 98 10.18 -8.98 25.86
CA ILE A 98 8.86 -9.20 25.28
C ILE A 98 8.99 -9.91 23.92
N ALA A 99 9.95 -9.50 23.09
CA ALA A 99 10.19 -10.13 21.78
C ALA A 99 10.57 -11.60 21.91
N GLN A 100 11.39 -11.92 22.92
CA GLN A 100 11.78 -13.29 23.24
C GLN A 100 10.60 -14.13 23.71
N ARG A 101 9.68 -13.57 24.51
CA ARG A 101 8.47 -14.27 24.98
C ARG A 101 7.55 -14.63 23.81
N TYR A 102 7.26 -13.69 22.90
CA TYR A 102 6.50 -14.01 21.70
C TYR A 102 7.22 -15.03 20.81
N ARG A 103 8.54 -14.90 20.63
CA ARG A 103 9.32 -15.89 19.87
C ARG A 103 9.21 -17.28 20.46
N GLN A 104 9.34 -17.40 21.77
CA GLN A 104 9.20 -18.66 22.47
C GLN A 104 7.79 -19.23 22.29
N ALA A 105 6.74 -18.43 22.51
CA ALA A 105 5.36 -18.87 22.36
C ALA A 105 5.04 -19.35 20.93
N PHE A 106 5.46 -18.62 19.89
CA PHE A 106 5.26 -19.02 18.50
C PHE A 106 6.11 -20.21 18.05
N ALA A 107 7.17 -20.55 18.78
CA ALA A 107 7.97 -21.75 18.53
C ALA A 107 7.44 -22.98 19.29
N GLU A 108 6.83 -22.78 20.46
CA GLU A 108 6.44 -23.86 21.39
C GLU A 108 4.94 -24.20 21.35
N ARG A 109 4.10 -23.32 20.82
CA ARG A 109 2.63 -23.45 20.84
C ARG A 109 2.07 -23.42 19.43
N ASP A 110 0.92 -24.06 19.26
CA ASP A 110 0.09 -23.88 18.06
C ASP A 110 -0.57 -22.50 18.13
N MET A 111 0.00 -21.55 17.39
CA MET A 111 -0.41 -20.15 17.40
C MET A 111 -1.31 -19.85 16.19
N PRO A 112 -2.24 -18.89 16.31
CA PRO A 112 -3.09 -18.47 15.19
C PRO A 112 -2.29 -17.94 14.01
N VAL A 113 -2.91 -17.93 12.84
CA VAL A 113 -2.42 -17.12 11.71
C VAL A 113 -2.50 -15.65 12.10
N TYR A 114 -1.36 -14.97 12.12
CA TYR A 114 -1.25 -13.61 12.62
C TYR A 114 -0.90 -12.65 11.49
N ILE A 115 -1.86 -11.85 11.04
CA ILE A 115 -1.67 -10.92 9.93
C ILE A 115 -1.92 -9.48 10.36
N VAL A 116 -0.90 -8.66 10.16
CA VAL A 116 -1.00 -7.21 10.34
C VAL A 116 -1.38 -6.59 9.02
N ALA A 117 -2.50 -5.88 8.96
CA ALA A 117 -2.82 -5.00 7.85
C ALA A 117 -2.31 -3.59 8.23
N SER A 118 -1.16 -3.20 7.66
CA SER A 118 -0.56 -1.89 7.95
C SER A 118 -0.96 -0.89 6.87
N ALA A 119 -1.90 0.01 7.21
CA ALA A 119 -2.04 1.26 6.49
C ALA A 119 -0.74 2.07 6.67
N ASN A 120 -0.14 2.52 5.58
CA ASN A 120 1.17 3.18 5.59
C ASN A 120 0.99 4.69 5.62
N ASN A 121 1.29 5.35 6.75
CA ASN A 121 1.09 6.79 6.94
C ASN A 121 2.25 7.68 6.43
N GLY A 122 3.13 7.16 5.57
CA GLY A 122 4.17 7.95 4.89
C GLY A 122 5.36 8.38 5.76
N GLN A 123 5.58 7.75 6.92
CA GLN A 123 6.70 8.07 7.83
C GLN A 123 7.67 6.89 8.02
N SER A 124 8.97 7.18 8.00
CA SER A 124 10.05 6.21 8.21
C SER A 124 10.16 5.78 9.66
N LYS A 125 9.98 4.47 9.88
CA LYS A 125 10.12 3.79 11.17
C LYS A 125 11.27 2.77 11.07
N ALA A 126 12.49 3.19 11.41
CA ALA A 126 13.72 2.39 11.53
C ALA A 126 13.72 1.24 12.59
N ALA A 127 13.43 -0.02 12.25
CA ALA A 127 13.32 -1.12 13.24
C ALA A 127 14.55 -1.34 14.14
N GLY A 128 14.37 -1.14 15.46
CA GLY A 128 15.37 -1.43 16.48
C GLY A 128 15.46 -2.91 16.90
N LEU A 129 14.39 -3.70 16.75
CA LEU A 129 14.30 -5.12 17.14
C LEU A 129 13.39 -5.95 16.20
N PRO A 130 13.63 -7.27 16.03
CA PRO A 130 12.86 -8.15 15.14
C PRO A 130 11.41 -8.34 15.61
N ARG A 131 10.46 -8.34 14.66
CA ARG A 131 9.01 -8.51 14.87
C ARG A 131 8.61 -9.98 14.86
N VAL A 132 7.38 -10.26 15.31
CA VAL A 132 6.78 -11.61 15.22
C VAL A 132 6.82 -12.16 13.80
N ALA A 133 6.46 -11.33 12.80
CA ALA A 133 6.49 -11.70 11.39
C ALA A 133 7.89 -12.07 10.86
N ASP A 134 8.97 -11.67 11.53
CA ASP A 134 10.34 -11.96 11.08
C ASP A 134 10.81 -13.37 11.52
N PHE A 135 10.11 -14.01 12.47
CA PHE A 135 10.49 -15.34 12.98
C PHE A 135 9.34 -16.37 12.99
N ALA A 136 8.09 -15.93 12.94
CA ALA A 136 6.94 -16.83 12.97
C ALA A 136 6.47 -17.20 11.55
N ARG A 137 6.29 -18.50 11.31
CA ARG A 137 5.87 -19.06 10.01
C ARG A 137 4.45 -18.66 9.61
N ASN A 138 3.55 -18.58 10.59
CA ASN A 138 2.14 -18.23 10.45
C ASN A 138 1.88 -16.72 10.59
N SER A 139 2.93 -15.90 10.62
CA SER A 139 2.81 -14.46 10.81
C SER A 139 3.31 -13.69 9.60
N LEU A 140 2.58 -12.67 9.15
CA LEU A 140 2.95 -11.82 8.03
C LEU A 140 2.44 -10.39 8.22
N VAL A 141 3.11 -9.41 7.63
CA VAL A 141 2.63 -8.03 7.57
C VAL A 141 2.25 -7.74 6.13
N VAL A 142 1.04 -7.27 5.88
CA VAL A 142 0.56 -6.86 4.56
C VAL A 142 0.39 -5.36 4.61
N GLY A 143 1.01 -4.65 3.68
CA GLY A 143 0.96 -3.20 3.63
C GLY A 143 0.76 -2.72 2.21
N GLU A 144 0.20 -1.53 2.08
CA GLU A 144 -0.05 -0.93 0.78
C GLU A 144 1.14 -0.14 0.25
N ALA A 145 1.18 -0.04 -1.07
CA ALA A 145 1.98 0.96 -1.76
C ALA A 145 1.57 2.36 -1.30
N ASN A 146 2.51 3.09 -0.71
CA ASN A 146 2.37 4.54 -0.56
C ASN A 146 3.39 5.23 -1.47
N MET A 147 3.18 6.51 -1.78
CA MET A 147 4.08 7.35 -2.53
C MET A 147 4.70 8.42 -1.64
N ASN A 148 6.00 8.65 -1.82
CA ASN A 148 6.65 9.86 -1.34
C ASN A 148 7.40 10.49 -2.50
N ASN A 149 7.07 11.74 -2.86
CA ASN A 149 7.66 12.48 -3.98
C ASN A 149 7.67 11.70 -5.31
N GLY A 150 6.58 11.02 -5.66
CA GLY A 150 6.46 10.29 -6.93
C GLY A 150 6.97 8.84 -6.90
N SER A 151 7.57 8.37 -5.80
CA SER A 151 8.16 7.02 -5.71
C SER A 151 7.55 6.15 -4.63
N LEU A 152 7.55 4.83 -4.85
CA LEU A 152 7.08 3.85 -3.87
C LEU A 152 7.81 4.02 -2.55
N TYR A 153 7.02 4.06 -1.48
CA TYR A 153 7.47 4.21 -0.12
C TYR A 153 7.22 2.91 0.65
N VAL A 154 8.30 2.23 1.04
CA VAL A 154 8.27 1.00 1.85
C VAL A 154 8.88 1.30 3.21
N GLU A 155 8.34 0.76 4.31
CA GLU A 155 9.01 0.87 5.61
C GLU A 155 10.28 -0.02 5.65
N GLN A 156 11.38 0.43 6.26
CA GLN A 156 12.68 -0.29 6.26
C GLN A 156 12.58 -1.76 6.68
N HIS A 157 11.69 -2.05 7.63
CA HIS A 157 11.49 -3.38 8.18
C HIS A 157 10.56 -4.25 7.32
N SER A 158 9.79 -3.63 6.43
CA SER A 158 8.92 -4.30 5.45
C SER A 158 9.69 -4.68 4.18
N SER A 159 10.96 -4.27 4.06
CA SER A 159 11.79 -4.49 2.87
C SER A 159 12.06 -5.96 2.53
N ARG A 160 11.89 -6.87 3.51
CA ARG A 160 12.30 -8.27 3.35
C ARG A 160 11.13 -9.23 3.09
N ILE A 161 9.89 -8.87 3.41
CA ILE A 161 8.80 -9.86 3.49
C ILE A 161 7.51 -9.39 2.81
N ASN A 162 7.26 -8.08 2.69
CA ASN A 162 5.92 -7.63 2.33
C ASN A 162 5.85 -7.26 0.84
N PRO A 163 4.94 -7.85 0.06
CA PRO A 163 4.65 -7.29 -1.25
C PRO A 163 4.03 -5.90 -1.05
N THR A 164 4.47 -4.93 -1.86
CA THR A 164 3.92 -3.57 -1.84
C THR A 164 2.94 -3.48 -2.98
N LEU A 165 1.65 -3.68 -2.69
CA LEU A 165 0.61 -3.82 -3.71
C LEU A 165 -0.38 -2.67 -3.60
N SER A 166 -0.80 -2.14 -4.74
CA SER A 166 -2.06 -1.41 -4.84
C SER A 166 -3.20 -2.44 -4.82
N ALA A 167 -4.36 -2.07 -4.29
CA ALA A 167 -5.59 -2.84 -4.42
C ALA A 167 -6.74 -1.93 -4.82
N ASP A 168 -7.75 -2.53 -5.44
CA ASP A 168 -9.00 -1.86 -5.79
C ASP A 168 -9.89 -1.88 -4.56
N SER A 169 -10.43 -0.73 -4.19
CA SER A 169 -11.33 -0.63 -3.04
C SER A 169 -12.50 -1.60 -3.22
N PRO A 170 -12.85 -2.43 -2.23
CA PRO A 170 -14.01 -3.32 -2.34
C PRO A 170 -15.32 -2.55 -2.53
N PHE A 171 -15.35 -1.28 -2.14
CA PHE A 171 -16.48 -0.37 -2.39
C PHE A 171 -16.66 -0.03 -3.88
N ASN A 172 -15.58 0.02 -4.68
CA ASN A 172 -15.65 0.22 -6.14
C ASN A 172 -16.38 -0.93 -6.85
N ARG A 173 -16.44 -2.11 -6.22
CA ARG A 173 -17.24 -3.26 -6.67
C ARG A 173 -18.69 -3.23 -6.19
N GLY A 174 -19.11 -2.19 -5.49
CA GLY A 174 -20.44 -2.07 -4.89
C GLY A 174 -20.67 -2.94 -3.65
N VAL A 175 -19.59 -3.49 -3.06
CA VAL A 175 -19.68 -4.22 -1.78
C VAL A 175 -19.97 -3.21 -0.67
N ARG A 176 -20.87 -3.59 0.25
CA ARG A 176 -21.24 -2.75 1.39
C ARG A 176 -20.72 -3.37 2.67
N TYR A 177 -20.17 -2.55 3.54
CA TYR A 177 -19.75 -2.98 4.86
C TYR A 177 -20.47 -2.19 5.95
N GLN A 178 -20.65 -2.83 7.10
CA GLN A 178 -21.26 -2.19 8.25
C GLN A 178 -20.24 -1.25 8.91
N MET A 179 -20.60 0.02 9.06
CA MET A 179 -19.78 0.97 9.82
C MET A 179 -19.98 0.70 11.32
N TYR A 180 -18.99 0.08 11.96
CA TYR A 180 -19.08 -0.23 13.40
C TYR A 180 -18.98 1.03 14.26
N ASP A 181 -19.73 1.01 15.36
CA ASP A 181 -19.82 2.06 16.38
C ASP A 181 -18.61 1.96 17.34
N VAL A 182 -17.41 2.21 16.81
CA VAL A 182 -16.16 2.24 17.58
C VAL A 182 -15.53 3.61 17.49
N SER A 183 -15.28 4.23 18.64
CA SER A 183 -14.66 5.56 18.69
C SER A 183 -13.18 5.50 18.30
N PRO A 184 -12.70 6.35 17.38
CA PRO A 184 -11.27 6.54 17.18
C PRO A 184 -10.62 7.15 18.42
N SER A 185 -9.29 7.04 18.53
CA SER A 185 -8.53 7.88 19.48
C SER A 185 -8.67 9.34 19.07
N LEU A 186 -9.02 10.17 20.04
CA LEU A 186 -9.12 11.62 19.85
C LEU A 186 -7.82 12.38 20.20
N THR A 187 -6.87 11.71 20.85
CA THR A 187 -5.57 12.29 21.25
C THR A 187 -4.79 12.76 20.03
N GLY A 188 -4.39 14.04 20.00
CA GLY A 188 -3.68 14.63 18.86
C GLY A 188 -4.59 15.11 17.71
N HIS A 189 -5.91 14.99 17.88
CA HIS A 189 -6.93 15.39 16.91
C HIS A 189 -7.84 16.51 17.45
N GLU A 190 -7.39 17.25 18.46
CA GLU A 190 -8.15 18.30 19.14
C GLU A 190 -8.59 19.43 18.19
N ASP A 191 -7.79 19.72 17.17
CA ASP A 191 -8.11 20.70 16.14
C ASP A 191 -9.28 20.25 15.23
N LEU A 192 -9.42 18.94 14.97
CA LEU A 192 -10.56 18.40 14.22
C LEU A 192 -11.85 18.54 15.02
N ILE A 193 -11.79 18.25 16.33
CA ILE A 193 -12.92 18.42 17.25
C ILE A 193 -13.32 19.90 17.33
N ARG A 194 -12.34 20.80 17.43
CA ARG A 194 -12.58 22.25 17.40
C ARG A 194 -13.31 22.68 16.13
N ASN A 195 -12.82 22.27 14.97
CA ASN A 195 -13.42 22.63 13.69
C ASN A 195 -14.84 22.08 13.57
N TRP A 196 -15.07 20.83 13.98
CA TRP A 196 -16.42 20.25 14.00
C TRP A 196 -17.38 21.04 14.90
N ILE A 197 -16.94 21.44 16.10
CA ILE A 197 -17.75 22.29 17.00
C ILE A 197 -18.15 23.59 16.31
N ILE A 198 -17.22 24.27 15.63
CA ILE A 198 -17.52 25.52 14.93
C ILE A 198 -18.51 25.28 13.80
N ASN A 199 -18.31 24.21 13.02
CA ASN A 199 -19.20 23.87 11.91
C ASN A 199 -20.63 23.58 12.37
N GLN A 200 -20.81 22.89 13.51
CA GLN A 200 -22.14 22.69 14.10
C GLN A 200 -22.84 24.01 14.46
N GLU A 201 -22.08 24.99 14.94
CA GLU A 201 -22.62 26.33 15.25
C GLU A 201 -22.95 27.13 13.98
N VAL A 202 -22.18 26.93 12.90
CA VAL A 202 -22.47 27.49 11.57
C VAL A 202 -23.73 26.88 10.98
N GLU A 203 -23.86 25.56 11.00
CA GLU A 203 -25.04 24.86 10.49
C GLU A 203 -26.31 25.23 11.25
N GLN A 204 -26.23 25.33 12.57
CA GLN A 204 -27.35 25.74 13.41
C GLN A 204 -27.77 27.19 13.10
N ALA A 205 -26.82 28.12 13.01
CA ALA A 205 -27.12 29.51 12.65
C ALA A 205 -27.69 29.63 11.23
N PHE A 206 -27.17 28.84 10.28
CA PHE A 206 -27.69 28.82 8.91
C PHE A 206 -29.09 28.20 8.82
N LYS A 207 -29.38 27.19 9.64
CA LYS A 207 -30.73 26.62 9.75
C LYS A 207 -31.72 27.64 10.30
N GLU A 208 -31.34 28.37 11.34
CA GLU A 208 -32.15 29.46 11.91
C GLU A 208 -32.41 30.56 10.87
N PHE A 209 -31.38 30.93 10.10
CA PHE A 209 -31.55 31.86 8.97
C PHE A 209 -32.56 31.34 7.93
N LYS A 210 -32.46 30.07 7.51
CA LYS A 210 -33.41 29.49 6.56
C LYS A 210 -34.84 29.45 7.10
N GLU A 211 -35.01 29.17 8.38
CA GLU A 211 -36.33 29.15 9.03
C GLU A 211 -36.94 30.55 9.13
N GLN A 212 -36.13 31.55 9.47
CA GLN A 212 -36.56 32.95 9.54
C GLN A 212 -36.94 33.52 8.17
N ASN A 213 -36.28 33.07 7.10
CA ASN A 213 -36.45 33.58 5.73
C ASN A 213 -37.17 32.57 4.81
N LYS A 214 -37.92 31.63 5.39
CA LYS A 214 -38.59 30.53 4.65
C LYS A 214 -39.56 31.03 3.57
N ASP A 215 -40.15 32.20 3.77
CA ASP A 215 -41.12 32.81 2.86
C ASP A 215 -40.48 33.75 1.83
N GLU A 216 -39.15 33.98 1.90
CA GLU A 216 -38.46 34.99 1.07
C GLU A 216 -37.97 34.47 -0.29
N ASN A 217 -38.20 33.19 -0.64
CA ASN A 217 -37.81 32.58 -1.93
C ASN A 217 -36.36 32.92 -2.35
N LEU A 218 -35.43 32.82 -1.39
CA LEU A 218 -34.01 33.09 -1.61
C LEU A 218 -33.41 32.13 -2.64
N ASP A 219 -32.65 32.65 -3.60
CA ASP A 219 -31.95 31.84 -4.59
C ASP A 219 -30.68 31.18 -4.03
N ARG A 220 -30.09 30.25 -4.80
CA ARG A 220 -28.90 29.49 -4.38
C ARG A 220 -27.69 30.39 -4.12
N ALA A 221 -27.54 31.50 -4.84
CA ALA A 221 -26.40 32.39 -4.68
C ALA A 221 -26.52 33.24 -3.41
N ALA A 222 -27.73 33.69 -3.08
CA ALA A 222 -28.04 34.38 -1.83
C ALA A 222 -27.82 33.45 -0.62
N LEU A 223 -28.31 32.21 -0.69
CA LEU A 223 -28.10 31.20 0.35
C LEU A 223 -26.61 30.88 0.56
N GLN A 224 -25.83 30.77 -0.52
CA GLN A 224 -24.39 30.54 -0.42
C GLN A 224 -23.64 31.74 0.16
N THR A 225 -24.02 32.96 -0.23
CA THR A 225 -23.43 34.19 0.30
C THR A 225 -23.64 34.30 1.81
N GLU A 226 -24.86 34.02 2.27
CA GLU A 226 -25.18 34.06 3.70
C GLU A 226 -24.43 32.98 4.48
N TYR A 227 -24.37 31.75 3.94
CA TYR A 227 -23.59 30.67 4.55
C TYR A 227 -22.13 31.08 4.80
N ILE A 228 -21.48 31.67 3.80
CA ILE A 228 -20.08 32.14 3.90
C ILE A 228 -19.96 33.27 4.94
N GLN A 229 -20.95 34.17 5.06
CA GLN A 229 -20.93 35.22 6.07
C GLN A 229 -21.07 34.66 7.48
N ILE A 230 -22.00 33.73 7.70
CA ILE A 230 -22.20 33.03 8.97
C ILE A 230 -20.94 32.26 9.35
N GLU A 231 -20.37 31.51 8.42
CA GLU A 231 -19.12 30.77 8.60
C GLU A 231 -17.99 31.71 9.07
N ASN A 232 -17.69 32.76 8.31
CA ASN A 232 -16.66 33.73 8.69
C ASN A 232 -16.92 34.39 10.05
N SER A 233 -18.19 34.70 10.36
CA SER A 233 -18.57 35.28 11.66
C SER A 233 -18.26 34.31 12.80
N LYS A 234 -18.68 33.05 12.69
CA LYS A 234 -18.45 32.02 13.71
C LYS A 234 -16.97 31.66 13.88
N TYR A 235 -16.23 31.54 12.78
CA TYR A 235 -14.78 31.34 12.86
C TYR A 235 -14.08 32.52 13.54
N ASN A 236 -14.49 33.77 13.28
CA ASN A 236 -13.94 34.94 13.98
C ASN A 236 -14.33 34.98 15.46
N GLU A 237 -15.59 34.72 15.80
CA GLU A 237 -16.08 34.63 17.18
C GLU A 237 -15.23 33.64 17.98
N TYR A 238 -15.05 32.44 17.45
CA TYR A 238 -14.48 31.32 18.17
C TYR A 238 -12.95 31.23 18.12
N LEU A 239 -12.30 31.71 17.05
CA LEU A 239 -10.84 31.63 16.90
C LEU A 239 -10.10 32.93 17.18
N ARG A 240 -10.77 34.10 17.19
CA ARG A 240 -10.10 35.40 17.35
C ARG A 240 -10.46 36.15 18.64
N THR A 241 -11.45 35.69 19.38
CA THR A 241 -11.80 36.28 20.69
C THR A 241 -11.35 35.38 21.83
N GLU A 242 -10.89 35.98 22.94
CA GLU A 242 -10.46 35.22 24.13
C GLU A 242 -11.60 34.37 24.72
N ASP A 243 -12.82 34.91 24.74
CA ASP A 243 -13.99 34.19 25.25
C ASP A 243 -14.39 33.02 24.36
N GLY A 244 -14.39 33.23 23.03
CA GLY A 244 -14.66 32.18 22.05
C GLY A 244 -13.63 31.05 22.11
N GLN A 245 -12.34 31.39 22.20
CA GLN A 245 -11.26 30.42 22.34
C GLN A 245 -11.39 29.60 23.63
N ARG A 246 -11.73 30.26 24.75
CA ARG A 246 -11.96 29.57 26.03
C ARG A 246 -13.14 28.61 25.95
N ARG A 247 -14.29 29.05 25.43
CA ARG A 247 -15.51 28.22 25.30
C ARG A 247 -15.27 26.97 24.46
N ILE A 248 -14.51 27.10 23.36
CA ILE A 248 -14.12 25.94 22.55
C ILE A 248 -13.15 25.04 23.30
N ALA A 249 -12.12 25.59 23.94
CA ALA A 249 -11.15 24.78 24.67
C ALA A 249 -11.81 23.95 25.76
N GLU A 250 -12.77 24.51 26.49
CA GLU A 250 -13.58 23.80 27.49
C GLU A 250 -14.41 22.67 26.88
N ARG A 251 -15.07 22.90 25.73
CA ARG A 251 -15.83 21.85 25.02
C ARG A 251 -14.93 20.74 24.49
N VAL A 252 -13.79 21.08 23.90
CA VAL A 252 -12.78 20.12 23.44
C VAL A 252 -12.29 19.29 24.63
N GLN A 253 -11.90 19.91 25.74
CA GLN A 253 -11.51 19.19 26.96
C GLN A 253 -12.64 18.29 27.49
N GLY A 254 -13.90 18.76 27.43
CA GLY A 254 -15.06 17.96 27.81
C GLY A 254 -15.21 16.69 26.98
N TYR A 255 -15.02 16.78 25.66
CA TYR A 255 -15.03 15.62 24.78
C TYR A 255 -13.80 14.72 24.96
N MET A 256 -12.62 15.30 25.19
CA MET A 256 -11.41 14.54 25.50
C MET A 256 -11.55 13.75 26.82
N ALA A 257 -12.27 14.30 27.79
CA ALA A 257 -12.58 13.63 29.05
C ALA A 257 -13.72 12.60 28.92
N ASN A 258 -14.61 12.75 27.94
CA ASN A 258 -15.79 11.90 27.74
C ASN A 258 -16.00 11.56 26.24
N PRO A 259 -15.08 10.79 25.63
CA PRO A 259 -15.05 10.57 24.18
C PRO A 259 -16.33 9.92 23.64
N GLU A 260 -17.01 9.10 24.44
CA GLU A 260 -18.26 8.43 24.04
C GLU A 260 -19.39 9.42 23.69
N THR A 261 -19.41 10.59 24.35
CA THR A 261 -20.41 11.63 24.05
C THR A 261 -20.20 12.21 22.65
N LEU A 262 -18.93 12.48 22.29
CA LEU A 262 -18.60 12.95 20.94
C LEU A 262 -18.94 11.86 19.92
N HIS A 263 -18.58 10.61 20.24
CA HIS A 263 -18.78 9.48 19.34
C HIS A 263 -20.25 9.29 18.96
N ALA A 264 -21.15 9.28 19.94
CA ALA A 264 -22.58 9.16 19.69
C ALA A 264 -23.14 10.31 18.83
N GLN A 265 -22.63 11.54 18.98
CA GLN A 265 -23.06 12.70 18.20
C GLN A 265 -22.59 12.60 16.74
N VAL A 266 -21.29 12.35 16.53
CA VAL A 266 -20.68 12.24 15.20
C VAL A 266 -21.30 11.07 14.42
N MET A 267 -21.51 9.91 15.05
CA MET A 267 -22.14 8.76 14.39
C MET A 267 -23.61 8.99 14.05
N ALA A 268 -24.34 9.76 14.85
CA ALA A 268 -25.71 10.15 14.54
C ALA A 268 -25.80 11.12 13.35
N GLU A 269 -24.76 11.92 13.10
CA GLU A 269 -24.65 12.81 11.94
C GLU A 269 -24.25 12.06 10.68
N LEU A 270 -23.24 11.18 10.78
CA LEU A 270 -22.83 10.30 9.69
C LEU A 270 -23.97 9.41 9.18
N ARG A 271 -24.87 8.96 10.06
CA ARG A 271 -26.07 8.20 9.64
C ARG A 271 -27.12 9.04 8.90
N LYS A 272 -27.01 10.36 8.89
CA LYS A 272 -27.92 11.28 8.18
C LYS A 272 -27.37 11.71 6.82
N THR A 273 -26.06 11.68 6.63
CA THR A 273 -25.46 11.82 5.29
C THR A 273 -25.77 10.52 4.55
N SER A 274 -26.20 10.58 3.29
CA SER A 274 -26.71 9.42 2.52
C SER A 274 -25.71 8.28 2.29
N GLU A 275 -24.52 8.42 2.88
CA GLU A 275 -23.37 7.52 2.83
C GLU A 275 -23.55 6.29 3.73
N ILE A 276 -24.48 6.33 4.70
CA ILE A 276 -24.81 5.20 5.58
C ILE A 276 -26.32 4.92 5.52
N ASP A 277 -26.70 3.69 5.20
CA ASP A 277 -28.10 3.29 5.14
C ASP A 277 -28.73 3.10 6.54
N ALA A 278 -30.05 2.89 6.58
CA ALA A 278 -30.80 2.73 7.83
C ALA A 278 -30.34 1.56 8.71
N ASN A 279 -29.56 0.62 8.16
CA ASN A 279 -28.99 -0.53 8.86
C ASN A 279 -27.50 -0.33 9.22
N GLY A 280 -26.93 0.83 8.93
CA GLY A 280 -25.54 1.16 9.22
C GLY A 280 -24.53 0.70 8.16
N PHE A 281 -24.98 0.35 6.95
CA PHE A 281 -24.09 -0.04 5.85
C PHE A 281 -23.70 1.14 4.98
N THR A 282 -22.45 1.15 4.54
CA THR A 282 -21.91 2.18 3.64
C THR A 282 -21.31 1.56 2.39
N THR A 283 -21.38 2.32 1.29
CA THR A 283 -20.70 2.06 0.00
C THR A 283 -19.63 3.10 -0.30
N ASP A 284 -19.44 4.10 0.56
CA ASP A 284 -18.77 5.36 0.22
C ASP A 284 -17.67 5.65 1.24
N VAL A 285 -16.80 4.66 1.45
CA VAL A 285 -15.63 4.81 2.31
C VAL A 285 -14.39 4.75 1.43
N ASP A 286 -13.72 5.89 1.36
CA ASP A 286 -12.50 6.07 0.60
C ASP A 286 -11.26 5.92 1.51
N GLY A 287 -10.19 5.34 0.97
CA GLY A 287 -8.91 5.18 1.66
C GLY A 287 -8.26 3.80 1.53
N THR A 288 -6.94 3.81 1.40
CA THR A 288 -6.04 2.64 1.37
C THR A 288 -6.23 1.76 2.60
N SER A 289 -6.62 2.35 3.73
CA SER A 289 -7.02 1.63 4.94
C SER A 289 -8.09 0.52 4.74
N PHE A 290 -8.79 0.48 3.60
CA PHE A 290 -9.77 -0.54 3.22
C PHE A 290 -9.32 -1.51 2.11
N ALA A 291 -8.21 -1.23 1.39
CA ALA A 291 -7.64 -2.14 0.39
C ALA A 291 -6.62 -3.11 1.02
N ALA A 292 -5.80 -2.65 1.99
CA ALA A 292 -4.88 -3.52 2.75
C ALA A 292 -5.57 -4.72 3.44
N PRO A 293 -6.75 -4.58 4.07
CA PRO A 293 -7.43 -5.68 4.74
C PRO A 293 -7.92 -6.78 3.79
N GLU A 294 -8.25 -6.48 2.53
CA GLU A 294 -8.63 -7.52 1.55
C GLU A 294 -7.42 -8.39 1.20
N GLN A 295 -6.27 -7.77 0.93
CA GLN A 295 -5.01 -8.46 0.71
C GLN A 295 -4.65 -9.32 1.94
N ALA A 296 -4.82 -8.75 3.14
CA ALA A 296 -4.59 -9.46 4.40
C ALA A 296 -5.50 -10.68 4.57
N GLY A 297 -6.77 -10.58 4.20
CA GLY A 297 -7.71 -11.71 4.20
C GLY A 297 -7.37 -12.80 3.20
N CYS A 298 -6.91 -12.42 2.01
CA CYS A 298 -6.44 -13.39 1.02
C CYS A 298 -5.15 -14.09 1.50
N ILE A 299 -4.18 -13.36 2.02
CA ILE A 299 -2.92 -13.95 2.48
C ILE A 299 -3.13 -14.80 3.76
N SER A 300 -3.97 -14.36 4.69
CA SER A 300 -4.33 -15.15 5.88
C SER A 300 -5.00 -16.46 5.49
N GLY A 301 -5.90 -16.44 4.49
CA GLY A 301 -6.53 -17.64 3.96
C GLY A 301 -5.53 -18.61 3.32
N ALA A 302 -4.56 -18.09 2.57
CA ALA A 302 -3.50 -18.91 1.97
C ALA A 302 -2.60 -19.57 3.03
N ILE A 303 -2.28 -18.86 4.11
CA ILE A 303 -1.49 -19.39 5.23
C ILE A 303 -2.30 -20.43 6.02
N TYR A 304 -3.57 -20.15 6.31
CA TYR A 304 -4.48 -21.09 6.97
C TYR A 304 -4.62 -22.39 6.17
N GLU A 305 -4.73 -22.30 4.84
CA GLU A 305 -4.75 -23.47 3.98
C GLU A 305 -3.46 -24.29 4.06
N GLN A 306 -2.28 -23.67 4.27
CA GLN A 306 -1.04 -24.43 4.48
C GLN A 306 -1.14 -25.34 5.70
N SER A 307 -1.67 -24.85 6.82
CA SER A 307 -1.84 -25.65 8.03
C SER A 307 -2.74 -26.87 7.76
N LEU A 308 -3.88 -26.65 7.08
CA LEU A 308 -4.77 -27.75 6.70
C LEU A 308 -4.12 -28.76 5.74
N ARG A 309 -3.26 -28.29 4.85
CA ARG A 309 -2.53 -29.15 3.90
C ARG A 309 -1.45 -29.95 4.62
N GLU A 310 -0.72 -29.34 5.55
CA GLU A 310 0.26 -30.00 6.39
C GLU A 310 -0.37 -31.11 7.25
N ASP A 311 -1.51 -30.84 7.88
CA ASP A 311 -2.28 -31.82 8.65
C ASP A 311 -2.73 -33.03 7.80
N ARG A 312 -2.93 -32.81 6.50
CA ARG A 312 -3.31 -33.83 5.52
C ARG A 312 -2.10 -34.49 4.85
N GLY A 313 -0.87 -34.15 5.26
CA GLY A 313 0.36 -34.66 4.65
C GLY A 313 0.55 -34.26 3.19
N ARG A 314 -0.02 -33.11 2.77
CA ARG A 314 0.11 -32.58 1.41
C ARG A 314 1.27 -31.59 1.31
N PRO A 315 1.90 -31.43 0.13
CA PRO A 315 2.87 -30.38 -0.09
C PRO A 315 2.28 -28.99 0.22
N VAL A 316 3.07 -28.18 0.93
CA VAL A 316 2.76 -26.81 1.35
C VAL A 316 3.69 -25.83 0.66
N LEU A 317 3.21 -24.59 0.48
CA LEU A 317 4.02 -23.44 0.11
C LEU A 317 4.61 -22.78 1.36
N ASN A 318 5.83 -22.25 1.24
CA ASN A 318 6.45 -21.44 2.26
C ASN A 318 5.93 -19.99 2.17
N LYS A 319 6.25 -19.19 3.18
CA LYS A 319 5.78 -17.81 3.30
C LYS A 319 6.26 -16.93 2.14
N ASP A 320 7.51 -17.08 1.70
CA ASP A 320 8.07 -16.29 0.61
C ASP A 320 7.38 -16.62 -0.73
N GLU A 321 7.09 -17.90 -0.98
CA GLU A 321 6.31 -18.34 -2.15
C GLU A 321 4.92 -17.71 -2.15
N ILE A 322 4.21 -17.70 -1.01
CA ILE A 322 2.88 -17.06 -0.89
C ILE A 322 2.99 -15.55 -1.18
N THR A 323 4.01 -14.87 -0.66
CA THR A 323 4.20 -13.43 -0.91
C THR A 323 4.52 -13.11 -2.37
N SER A 324 5.35 -13.93 -3.01
CA SER A 324 5.68 -13.78 -4.43
C SER A 324 4.45 -14.06 -5.30
N LEU A 325 3.63 -15.07 -4.98
CA LEU A 325 2.37 -15.32 -5.67
C LEU A 325 1.37 -14.16 -5.50
N ALA A 326 1.30 -13.56 -4.31
CA ALA A 326 0.44 -12.39 -4.09
C ALA A 326 0.89 -11.19 -4.96
N LYS A 327 2.19 -11.01 -5.11
CA LYS A 327 2.78 -10.01 -6.01
C LYS A 327 2.52 -10.30 -7.49
N MET A 328 2.54 -11.57 -7.89
CA MET A 328 2.17 -12.00 -9.24
C MET A 328 0.69 -11.81 -9.56
N ALA A 329 -0.16 -11.70 -8.53
CA ALA A 329 -1.62 -11.62 -8.65
C ALA A 329 -2.12 -10.20 -8.92
N THR A 330 -1.41 -9.42 -9.72
CA THR A 330 -1.77 -8.04 -10.04
C THR A 330 -2.15 -7.90 -11.51
N ILE A 331 -3.04 -6.96 -11.79
CA ILE A 331 -3.30 -6.49 -13.15
C ILE A 331 -2.76 -5.08 -13.33
N ASP A 332 -2.24 -4.83 -14.52
CA ASP A 332 -1.77 -3.51 -14.91
C ASP A 332 -2.98 -2.59 -15.09
N THR A 333 -3.09 -1.56 -14.25
CA THR A 333 -4.03 -0.47 -14.47
C THR A 333 -3.30 0.85 -14.33
N THR A 334 -3.42 1.69 -15.35
CA THR A 334 -2.96 3.08 -15.31
C THR A 334 -4.06 4.01 -14.79
N ALA A 335 -5.28 3.51 -14.58
CA ALA A 335 -6.39 4.29 -14.05
C ALA A 335 -6.23 4.47 -12.54
N ARG A 336 -6.28 5.72 -12.10
CA ARG A 336 -6.25 6.11 -10.69
C ARG A 336 -7.64 6.52 -10.25
N GLU A 337 -8.04 6.09 -9.06
CA GLU A 337 -9.33 6.49 -8.50
C GLU A 337 -9.40 8.02 -8.34
N GLY A 338 -10.49 8.63 -8.80
CA GLY A 338 -10.73 10.07 -8.68
C GLY A 338 -9.91 10.97 -9.64
N GLU A 339 -9.05 10.41 -10.49
CA GLU A 339 -8.25 11.19 -11.44
C GLU A 339 -8.50 10.80 -12.90
N ALA A 340 -8.57 11.81 -13.77
CA ALA A 340 -8.85 11.63 -15.20
C ALA A 340 -7.60 11.25 -16.00
N ASP A 341 -6.41 11.68 -15.57
CA ASP A 341 -5.16 11.42 -16.26
C ASP A 341 -4.60 10.05 -15.86
N PRO A 342 -4.18 9.21 -16.82
CA PRO A 342 -3.58 7.91 -16.51
C PRO A 342 -2.22 8.10 -15.86
N MET A 343 -1.91 7.23 -14.89
CA MET A 343 -0.59 7.18 -14.27
C MET A 343 0.47 6.77 -15.30
N PRO A 344 1.67 7.36 -15.23
CA PRO A 344 2.81 6.90 -16.00
C PRO A 344 3.07 5.41 -15.76
N SER A 345 3.34 4.65 -16.82
CA SER A 345 3.72 3.25 -16.73
C SER A 345 4.94 2.96 -17.58
N ARG A 346 5.72 1.96 -17.16
CA ARG A 346 6.85 1.42 -17.90
C ARG A 346 6.82 -0.10 -17.84
N THR A 347 7.42 -0.76 -18.82
CA THR A 347 7.55 -2.22 -18.84
C THR A 347 9.01 -2.58 -18.69
N ASN A 348 9.31 -3.54 -17.81
CA ASN A 348 10.67 -3.99 -17.58
C ASN A 348 11.13 -5.01 -18.65
N GLY A 349 12.38 -5.47 -18.56
CA GLY A 349 12.97 -6.42 -19.51
C GLY A 349 12.29 -7.78 -19.54
N ALA A 350 11.52 -8.12 -18.50
CA ALA A 350 10.74 -9.36 -18.41
C ALA A 350 9.30 -9.21 -18.92
N GLY A 351 8.88 -8.01 -19.34
CA GLY A 351 7.53 -7.77 -19.83
C GLY A 351 6.49 -7.52 -18.73
N HIS A 352 6.90 -7.30 -17.49
CA HIS A 352 6.00 -6.87 -16.42
C HIS A 352 5.85 -5.34 -16.47
N ALA A 353 4.62 -4.84 -16.43
CA ALA A 353 4.41 -3.40 -16.27
C ALA A 353 4.62 -2.97 -14.83
N PHE A 354 5.07 -1.74 -14.69
CA PHE A 354 5.23 -1.03 -13.45
C PHE A 354 4.56 0.33 -13.62
N VAL A 355 3.57 0.60 -12.78
CA VAL A 355 2.81 1.84 -12.80
C VAL A 355 3.33 2.75 -11.69
N GLU A 356 3.63 4.00 -12.02
CA GLU A 356 4.11 4.97 -11.04
C GLU A 356 3.09 5.12 -9.92
N GLY A 357 3.53 4.95 -8.68
CA GLY A 357 2.66 4.80 -7.51
C GLY A 357 2.04 3.42 -7.35
N GLY A 358 1.48 2.83 -8.41
CA GLY A 358 0.75 1.55 -8.36
C GLY A 358 1.63 0.32 -8.19
N GLY A 359 2.95 0.46 -8.36
CA GLY A 359 3.90 -0.65 -8.30
C GLY A 359 3.62 -1.66 -9.41
N HIS A 360 3.43 -2.93 -9.04
CA HIS A 360 3.06 -4.01 -9.98
C HIS A 360 1.59 -3.99 -10.43
N GLY A 361 0.84 -2.94 -10.07
CA GLY A 361 -0.56 -2.80 -10.40
C GLY A 361 -1.46 -3.22 -9.25
N VAL A 362 -2.70 -3.57 -9.58
CA VAL A 362 -3.78 -3.76 -8.62
C VAL A 362 -3.99 -5.23 -8.33
N PHE A 363 -3.87 -5.61 -7.05
CA PHE A 363 -4.08 -6.97 -6.57
C PHE A 363 -5.48 -7.50 -6.92
N GLN A 364 -5.53 -8.73 -7.43
CA GLN A 364 -6.74 -9.45 -7.82
C GLN A 364 -6.87 -10.75 -7.00
N PRO A 365 -7.81 -10.81 -6.04
CA PRO A 365 -8.05 -12.01 -5.23
C PRO A 365 -8.28 -13.29 -6.04
N GLU A 366 -9.00 -13.19 -7.16
CA GLU A 366 -9.28 -14.33 -8.04
C GLU A 366 -8.03 -14.83 -8.76
N MET A 367 -7.17 -13.89 -9.18
CA MET A 367 -5.89 -14.22 -9.79
C MET A 367 -4.99 -14.91 -8.77
N PHE A 368 -4.97 -14.41 -7.53
CA PHE A 368 -4.22 -15.01 -6.44
C PHE A 368 -4.68 -16.43 -6.12
N ARG A 369 -5.99 -16.68 -6.07
CA ARG A 369 -6.54 -18.04 -5.91
C ARG A 369 -6.09 -18.99 -7.03
N ALA A 370 -6.19 -18.55 -8.29
CA ALA A 370 -5.78 -19.36 -9.43
C ALA A 370 -4.26 -19.65 -9.43
N LEU A 371 -3.44 -18.65 -9.02
CA LEU A 371 -2.01 -18.82 -8.82
C LEU A 371 -1.69 -19.83 -7.71
N LEU A 372 -2.40 -19.77 -6.57
CA LEU A 372 -2.26 -20.76 -5.50
C LEU A 372 -2.62 -22.17 -5.97
N ASP A 373 -3.76 -22.33 -6.64
CA ASP A 373 -4.22 -23.63 -7.14
C ASP A 373 -3.24 -24.26 -8.13
N GLU A 374 -2.72 -23.46 -9.06
CA GLU A 374 -1.74 -23.93 -10.03
C GLU A 374 -0.38 -24.22 -9.38
N ALA A 375 0.07 -23.41 -8.41
CA ALA A 375 1.27 -23.69 -7.65
C ALA A 375 1.16 -25.00 -6.86
N TYR A 376 0.04 -25.24 -6.17
CA TYR A 376 -0.21 -26.50 -5.46
C TYR A 376 -0.22 -27.69 -6.41
N LYS A 377 -0.90 -27.57 -7.55
CA LYS A 377 -0.94 -28.62 -8.55
C LYS A 377 0.46 -28.94 -9.08
N ARG A 378 1.32 -27.93 -9.29
CA ARG A 378 2.70 -28.14 -9.76
C ARG A 378 3.55 -28.87 -8.73
N ILE A 379 3.48 -28.50 -7.45
CA ILE A 379 4.25 -29.20 -6.40
C ILE A 379 3.68 -30.60 -6.08
N GLU A 380 2.39 -30.83 -6.30
CA GLU A 380 1.77 -32.16 -6.17
C GLU A 380 2.14 -33.08 -7.35
N THR A 381 2.25 -32.54 -8.55
CA THR A 381 2.58 -33.31 -9.77
C THR A 381 4.08 -33.49 -9.98
N ASN A 382 4.88 -32.53 -9.54
CA ASN A 382 6.34 -32.56 -9.58
C ASN A 382 6.93 -32.13 -8.22
N PRO A 383 7.04 -33.06 -7.25
CA PRO A 383 7.59 -32.75 -5.93
C PRO A 383 9.05 -32.29 -5.94
N ASP A 384 9.82 -32.64 -6.99
CA ASP A 384 11.24 -32.31 -7.16
C ASP A 384 11.46 -30.96 -7.85
N ILE A 385 10.39 -30.19 -8.12
CA ILE A 385 10.51 -28.85 -8.67
C ILE A 385 11.36 -27.97 -7.75
N ASP A 386 12.28 -27.20 -8.31
CA ASP A 386 13.13 -26.31 -7.52
C ASP A 386 12.30 -25.18 -6.92
N ARG A 387 12.45 -24.98 -5.62
CA ARG A 387 11.68 -24.04 -4.78
C ARG A 387 12.58 -23.19 -3.90
N ASN A 388 13.90 -23.30 -4.09
CA ASN A 388 14.85 -22.61 -3.24
C ASN A 388 14.81 -21.11 -3.53
N SER A 389 14.55 -20.32 -2.48
CA SER A 389 14.79 -18.89 -2.50
C SER A 389 16.30 -18.65 -2.59
N VAL A 390 16.72 -17.77 -3.49
CA VAL A 390 18.11 -17.38 -3.68
C VAL A 390 18.30 -15.94 -3.22
N THR A 391 19.43 -15.68 -2.57
CA THR A 391 19.89 -14.33 -2.25
C THR A 391 21.27 -14.15 -2.85
N ALA A 392 21.38 -13.28 -3.84
CA ALA A 392 22.64 -12.87 -4.43
C ALA A 392 22.99 -11.46 -3.95
N VAL A 393 24.25 -11.22 -3.62
CA VAL A 393 24.72 -9.93 -3.13
C VAL A 393 25.78 -9.39 -4.08
N MET A 394 25.54 -8.20 -4.60
CA MET A 394 26.49 -7.44 -5.40
C MET A 394 27.04 -6.31 -4.54
N SER A 395 28.25 -6.45 -4.03
CA SER A 395 28.84 -5.43 -3.15
C SER A 395 30.22 -5.00 -3.60
N VAL A 396 30.56 -3.77 -3.23
CA VAL A 396 31.91 -3.25 -3.33
C VAL A 396 32.24 -2.47 -2.06
N GLN A 397 33.37 -2.78 -1.45
CA GLN A 397 33.99 -1.88 -0.48
C GLN A 397 34.82 -0.88 -1.24
N VAL A 398 34.53 0.40 -1.04
CA VAL A 398 35.17 1.46 -1.78
C VAL A 398 36.29 2.07 -0.94
N GLY A 399 37.44 2.32 -1.56
CA GLY A 399 38.54 3.04 -0.90
C GLY A 399 38.14 4.47 -0.52
N GLU A 400 38.94 5.11 0.35
CA GLU A 400 38.59 6.35 1.07
C GLU A 400 38.25 7.62 0.24
N ASN A 401 38.11 7.57 -1.09
CA ASN A 401 37.95 8.76 -1.93
C ASN A 401 36.98 8.65 -3.12
N HIS A 402 36.08 7.67 -3.14
CA HIS A 402 35.16 7.57 -4.27
C HIS A 402 34.07 8.62 -4.22
N ASN A 403 34.05 9.49 -5.22
CA ASN A 403 33.07 10.56 -5.33
C ASN A 403 31.69 9.99 -5.69
N GLY A 404 30.64 10.45 -5.00
CA GLY A 404 29.28 9.95 -5.21
C GLY A 404 28.72 10.13 -6.62
N ASN A 405 29.22 11.09 -7.41
CA ASN A 405 28.81 11.25 -8.81
C ASN A 405 29.45 10.22 -9.76
N GLN A 406 30.47 9.48 -9.35
CA GLN A 406 31.15 8.49 -10.19
C GLN A 406 30.46 7.12 -10.07
N PRO A 407 30.23 6.41 -11.20
CA PRO A 407 29.64 5.08 -11.18
C PRO A 407 30.53 4.07 -10.45
N LEU A 408 29.90 3.25 -9.61
CA LEU A 408 30.45 2.09 -8.94
C LEU A 408 29.92 0.84 -9.63
N SER A 409 30.82 0.03 -10.20
CA SER A 409 30.47 -1.28 -10.75
C SER A 409 30.46 -2.31 -9.62
N LEU A 410 29.29 -2.87 -9.37
CA LEU A 410 29.02 -3.94 -8.41
C LEU A 410 28.97 -5.26 -9.18
N LYS A 411 29.62 -6.30 -8.65
CA LYS A 411 29.66 -7.63 -9.29
C LYS A 411 28.94 -8.65 -8.42
N SER A 412 28.24 -9.58 -9.07
CA SER A 412 27.56 -10.69 -8.39
C SER A 412 28.54 -11.56 -7.61
N ASN A 413 28.09 -12.03 -6.44
CA ASN A 413 28.79 -13.03 -5.64
C ASN A 413 28.34 -14.48 -5.95
N LEU A 414 27.44 -14.66 -6.91
CA LEU A 414 26.99 -15.98 -7.30
C LEU A 414 28.16 -16.81 -7.86
N PRO A 415 28.26 -18.12 -7.51
CA PRO A 415 29.30 -18.98 -8.05
C PRO A 415 29.22 -19.09 -9.58
N GLU A 416 30.37 -19.14 -10.24
CA GLU A 416 30.46 -19.43 -11.67
C GLU A 416 29.77 -20.77 -11.99
N GLY A 417 28.87 -20.76 -12.97
CA GLY A 417 28.07 -21.93 -13.37
C GLY A 417 26.83 -22.22 -12.51
N SER A 418 26.49 -21.36 -11.54
CA SER A 418 25.17 -21.42 -10.89
C SER A 418 24.04 -21.01 -11.87
N PRO A 419 22.81 -21.51 -11.68
CA PRO A 419 21.67 -21.06 -12.47
C PRO A 419 21.45 -19.55 -12.34
N ASP A 420 20.91 -18.95 -13.40
CA ASP A 420 20.39 -17.58 -13.32
C ASP A 420 19.34 -17.49 -12.20
N VAL A 421 19.28 -16.33 -11.53
CA VAL A 421 18.24 -16.01 -10.56
C VAL A 421 17.18 -15.18 -11.25
N VAL A 422 15.92 -15.59 -11.14
CA VAL A 422 14.78 -14.75 -11.52
C VAL A 422 14.46 -13.84 -10.35
N ILE A 423 14.54 -12.53 -10.59
CA ILE A 423 14.48 -11.50 -9.55
C ILE A 423 13.04 -11.39 -9.03
N ASP A 424 12.87 -11.53 -7.72
CA ASP A 424 11.63 -11.14 -7.04
C ASP A 424 11.70 -9.67 -6.61
N ARG A 425 12.81 -9.24 -6.00
CA ARG A 425 13.02 -7.86 -5.55
C ARG A 425 14.50 -7.57 -5.36
N THR A 426 14.86 -6.30 -5.35
CA THR A 426 16.22 -5.87 -5.01
C THR A 426 16.22 -4.89 -3.84
N ARG A 427 17.34 -4.84 -3.12
CA ARG A 427 17.59 -3.88 -2.05
C ARG A 427 18.95 -3.23 -2.28
N LEU A 428 18.95 -1.91 -2.44
CA LEU A 428 20.16 -1.09 -2.44
C LEU A 428 20.44 -0.64 -1.00
N ASP A 429 21.66 -0.82 -0.53
CA ASP A 429 22.18 -0.24 0.70
C ASP A 429 23.44 0.57 0.35
N MET A 430 23.50 1.83 0.81
CA MET A 430 24.67 2.68 0.60
C MET A 430 25.04 3.40 1.90
N THR A 431 26.34 3.47 2.16
CA THR A 431 26.89 4.30 3.23
C THR A 431 27.83 5.32 2.65
N TYR A 432 27.69 6.58 3.05
CA TYR A 432 28.53 7.66 2.57
C TYR A 432 28.67 8.78 3.60
N SER A 433 29.66 9.64 3.36
CA SER A 433 29.84 10.88 4.11
C SER A 433 29.63 12.12 3.25
N ILE A 434 29.04 13.16 3.82
CA ILE A 434 28.80 14.45 3.14
C ILE A 434 29.79 15.48 3.65
N LYS A 435 30.50 16.17 2.75
CA LYS A 435 31.43 17.24 3.14
C LYS A 435 30.72 18.55 3.46
N SER A 436 29.67 18.87 2.70
CA SER A 436 28.77 20.02 2.91
C SER A 436 27.54 19.87 2.02
N GLY A 437 26.39 20.42 2.41
CA GLY A 437 25.21 20.52 1.52
C GLY A 437 24.06 19.58 1.86
N LEU A 438 23.20 19.33 0.87
CA LEU A 438 21.97 18.53 0.99
C LEU A 438 22.27 17.02 0.91
N LEU A 439 21.52 16.23 1.68
CA LEU A 439 21.56 14.76 1.66
C LEU A 439 21.06 14.23 0.29
N PRO A 440 21.87 13.47 -0.47
CA PRO A 440 21.37 12.86 -1.70
C PRO A 440 20.38 11.73 -1.41
N HIS A 441 19.16 11.89 -1.90
CA HIS A 441 18.07 10.90 -1.77
C HIS A 441 17.83 10.10 -3.05
N GLU A 442 18.67 10.25 -4.06
CA GLU A 442 18.48 9.61 -5.36
C GLU A 442 19.78 8.92 -5.82
N ALA A 443 19.65 7.71 -6.32
CA ALA A 443 20.70 6.98 -7.02
C ALA A 443 20.25 6.66 -8.44
N LEU A 444 21.21 6.50 -9.34
CA LEU A 444 21.00 5.93 -10.66
C LEU A 444 21.54 4.51 -10.64
N ILE A 445 20.69 3.54 -10.98
CA ILE A 445 21.06 2.15 -11.16
C ILE A 445 21.03 1.85 -12.66
N LYS A 446 22.07 1.19 -13.15
CA LYS A 446 22.15 0.70 -14.53
C LYS A 446 22.46 -0.78 -14.54
N THR A 447 21.53 -1.55 -15.07
CA THR A 447 21.69 -3.00 -15.30
C THR A 447 22.23 -3.27 -16.71
N PRO A 448 22.78 -4.48 -16.98
CA PRO A 448 23.27 -4.85 -18.30
C PRO A 448 22.21 -4.67 -19.38
N GLY A 449 22.55 -3.95 -20.46
CA GLY A 449 21.68 -3.77 -21.63
C GLY A 449 20.51 -2.80 -21.45
N GLN A 450 20.32 -2.20 -20.27
CA GLN A 450 19.23 -1.26 -19.98
C GLN A 450 19.76 0.17 -19.75
N PRO A 451 18.94 1.20 -20.01
CA PRO A 451 19.25 2.57 -19.59
C PRO A 451 19.28 2.67 -18.06
N ALA A 452 20.06 3.62 -17.53
CA ALA A 452 20.06 3.90 -16.11
C ALA A 452 18.71 4.50 -15.69
N HIS A 453 18.16 4.07 -14.56
CA HIS A 453 16.93 4.60 -13.98
C HIS A 453 17.19 5.19 -12.59
N VAL A 454 16.36 6.14 -12.19
CA VAL A 454 16.47 6.82 -10.89
C VAL A 454 15.76 6.00 -9.83
N VAL A 455 16.43 5.81 -8.70
CA VAL A 455 15.94 5.13 -7.50
C VAL A 455 15.94 6.13 -6.35
N HIS A 456 14.81 6.24 -5.66
CA HIS A 456 14.67 7.10 -4.50
C HIS A 456 15.01 6.34 -3.22
N MET A 457 15.94 6.88 -2.45
CA MET A 457 16.54 6.24 -1.29
C MET A 457 16.09 6.89 0.01
N GLN A 458 15.85 6.05 1.00
CA GLN A 458 15.44 6.41 2.34
C GLN A 458 16.64 6.46 3.28
N ALA A 459 16.70 7.46 4.15
CA ALA A 459 17.75 7.56 5.16
C ALA A 459 17.35 6.79 6.43
N SER A 460 18.22 5.90 6.90
CA SER A 460 17.97 5.11 8.12
C SER A 460 18.50 5.78 9.39
N SER A 461 19.59 6.56 9.29
CA SER A 461 20.20 7.30 10.40
C SER A 461 21.40 8.13 9.92
N GLY A 462 21.73 9.21 10.62
CA GLY A 462 22.99 9.93 10.40
C GLY A 462 23.61 10.47 11.69
N SER A 463 24.93 10.38 11.80
CA SER A 463 25.73 11.06 12.83
C SER A 463 26.69 12.04 12.15
N ASP A 464 26.69 13.31 12.54
CA ASP A 464 27.68 14.37 12.23
C ASP A 464 28.43 14.29 10.89
N ASN A 465 27.74 13.92 9.79
CA ASN A 465 28.20 13.81 8.38
C ASN A 465 28.34 12.40 7.78
N GLN A 466 28.03 11.32 8.49
CA GLN A 466 27.91 9.96 7.94
C GLN A 466 26.45 9.53 7.86
N TYR A 467 26.06 8.96 6.72
CA TYR A 467 24.69 8.54 6.44
C TYR A 467 24.66 7.13 5.89
N SER A 468 23.73 6.34 6.41
CA SER A 468 23.32 5.08 5.80
C SER A 468 21.95 5.29 5.19
N ILE A 469 21.83 4.88 3.94
CA ILE A 469 20.61 4.98 3.16
C ILE A 469 20.34 3.65 2.48
N TRP A 470 19.07 3.44 2.13
CA TRP A 470 18.66 2.21 1.47
C TRP A 470 17.46 2.47 0.55
N ALA A 471 17.28 1.62 -0.45
CA ALA A 471 16.08 1.57 -1.27
C ALA A 471 15.69 0.11 -1.50
N ARG A 472 14.39 -0.17 -1.57
CA ARG A 472 13.89 -1.45 -2.06
C ARG A 472 13.24 -1.18 -3.41
N GLU A 473 13.64 -1.96 -4.40
CA GLU A 473 13.16 -1.84 -5.75
C GLU A 473 12.52 -3.14 -6.23
N GLU A 474 11.44 -2.98 -6.98
CA GLU A 474 10.72 -4.11 -7.57
C GLU A 474 10.65 -4.02 -9.10
N GLU A 475 11.22 -2.98 -9.70
CA GLU A 475 11.23 -2.76 -11.16
C GLU A 475 11.85 -3.91 -11.94
N HIS A 476 12.80 -4.63 -11.35
CA HIS A 476 13.47 -5.78 -11.95
C HIS A 476 12.71 -7.10 -11.81
N PHE A 477 11.48 -7.08 -11.29
CA PHE A 477 10.68 -8.30 -11.07
C PHE A 477 10.56 -9.17 -12.33
N GLY A 478 10.90 -10.45 -12.22
CA GLY A 478 10.88 -11.41 -13.31
C GLY A 478 12.06 -11.30 -14.27
N GLU A 479 12.95 -10.32 -14.14
CA GLU A 479 14.19 -10.25 -14.91
C GLU A 479 15.19 -11.32 -14.43
N GLY A 480 16.08 -11.76 -15.32
CA GLY A 480 17.17 -12.67 -14.97
C GLY A 480 18.39 -11.92 -14.45
N HIS A 481 18.99 -12.44 -13.39
CA HIS A 481 20.29 -12.04 -12.84
C HIS A 481 21.27 -13.21 -12.98
N SER A 482 22.29 -13.03 -13.81
CA SER A 482 23.31 -14.03 -14.10
C SER A 482 24.54 -13.87 -13.17
N PRO A 483 25.33 -14.94 -12.94
CA PRO A 483 26.55 -14.85 -12.13
C PRO A 483 27.60 -13.86 -12.64
N ASP A 484 27.62 -13.60 -13.95
CA ASP A 484 28.57 -12.69 -14.59
C ASP A 484 28.05 -11.23 -14.67
N ASP A 485 26.86 -10.96 -14.13
CA ASP A 485 26.27 -9.62 -14.19
C ASP A 485 27.05 -8.61 -13.34
N SER A 486 27.14 -7.40 -13.90
CA SER A 486 27.62 -6.23 -13.18
C SER A 486 26.67 -5.06 -13.35
N TRP A 487 26.30 -4.47 -12.22
CA TRP A 487 25.38 -3.34 -12.14
C TRP A 487 26.18 -2.09 -11.78
N GLU A 488 25.87 -0.95 -12.39
CA GLU A 488 26.49 0.33 -12.05
C GLU A 488 25.56 1.14 -11.16
N VAL A 489 26.08 1.67 -10.05
CA VAL A 489 25.34 2.58 -9.16
C VAL A 489 26.07 3.92 -9.01
N ARG A 490 25.34 5.03 -9.01
CA ARG A 490 25.89 6.37 -8.66
C ARG A 490 24.86 7.22 -7.96
N LEU A 491 25.27 8.12 -7.09
CA LEU A 491 24.36 9.09 -6.48
C LEU A 491 24.02 10.21 -7.49
N VAL A 492 22.77 10.64 -7.49
CA VAL A 492 22.34 11.87 -8.14
C VAL A 492 22.73 13.04 -7.24
N ARG A 493 23.43 14.02 -7.79
CA ARG A 493 24.00 15.17 -7.03
C ARG A 493 24.99 14.75 -5.93
N GLY A 494 25.69 13.63 -6.09
CA GLY A 494 26.71 13.13 -5.16
C GLY A 494 28.07 13.82 -5.21
N GLY A 495 28.16 15.06 -5.72
CA GLY A 495 29.44 15.75 -5.94
C GLY A 495 30.23 16.03 -4.66
N ASP A 496 29.52 16.33 -3.57
CA ASP A 496 30.08 16.61 -2.25
C ASP A 496 30.08 15.39 -1.31
N VAL A 497 29.80 14.22 -1.89
CA VAL A 497 29.66 12.96 -1.15
C VAL A 497 30.83 12.03 -1.44
N THR A 498 31.36 11.42 -0.38
CA THR A 498 32.31 10.30 -0.47
C THR A 498 31.57 9.02 -0.12
N VAL A 499 31.43 8.11 -1.09
CA VAL A 499 30.81 6.80 -0.89
C VAL A 499 31.81 5.85 -0.23
N GLN A 500 31.38 5.17 0.83
CA GLN A 500 32.18 4.21 1.58
C GLN A 500 31.87 2.77 1.15
N SER A 501 30.58 2.48 0.96
CA SER A 501 30.11 1.17 0.51
C SER A 501 28.83 1.31 -0.28
N ALA A 502 28.66 0.42 -1.26
CA ALA A 502 27.40 0.19 -1.93
C ALA A 502 27.18 -1.32 -2.09
N GLU A 503 25.96 -1.74 -1.84
CA GLU A 503 25.51 -3.12 -1.95
C GLU A 503 24.14 -3.16 -2.62
N ILE A 504 23.98 -4.05 -3.60
CA ILE A 504 22.67 -4.43 -4.11
C ILE A 504 22.46 -5.90 -3.79
N THR A 505 21.47 -6.18 -2.94
CA THR A 505 21.01 -7.54 -2.68
C THR A 505 19.85 -7.87 -3.61
N VAL A 506 20.00 -8.93 -4.40
CA VAL A 506 18.96 -9.53 -5.23
C VAL A 506 18.33 -10.68 -4.46
N TYR A 507 17.02 -10.61 -4.24
CA TYR A 507 16.21 -11.70 -3.73
C TYR A 507 15.42 -12.29 -4.90
N GLY A 508 15.40 -13.61 -5.02
CA GLY A 508 14.73 -14.27 -6.14
C GLY A 508 14.67 -15.78 -6.00
N TYR A 509 14.49 -16.46 -7.13
CA TYR A 509 14.40 -17.91 -7.21
C TYR A 509 15.24 -18.42 -8.38
N ASN A 510 15.66 -19.68 -8.35
CA ASN A 510 16.36 -20.27 -9.48
C ASN A 510 15.45 -20.30 -10.72
N LYS A 511 16.02 -19.88 -11.85
CA LYS A 511 15.38 -20.00 -13.17
C LYS A 511 15.02 -21.45 -13.47
N GLY A 512 13.83 -21.67 -14.02
CA GLY A 512 13.21 -22.97 -14.23
C GLY A 512 12.51 -23.56 -12.99
N GLY A 513 12.65 -22.95 -11.82
CA GLY A 513 11.97 -23.36 -10.59
C GLY A 513 10.48 -23.02 -10.57
N LEU A 514 9.81 -23.33 -9.46
CA LEU A 514 8.38 -23.11 -9.28
C LEU A 514 7.99 -21.65 -9.52
N MET A 515 8.65 -20.70 -8.86
CA MET A 515 8.26 -19.29 -8.93
C MET A 515 8.50 -18.67 -10.31
N ASP A 516 9.57 -19.06 -11.03
CA ASP A 516 9.79 -18.64 -12.42
C ASP A 516 8.63 -19.08 -13.32
N GLN A 517 8.24 -20.36 -13.22
CA GLN A 517 7.09 -20.88 -13.97
C GLN A 517 5.76 -20.22 -13.57
N MET A 518 5.62 -19.81 -12.31
CA MET A 518 4.43 -19.09 -11.84
C MET A 518 4.41 -17.64 -12.34
N MET A 519 5.55 -16.98 -12.52
CA MET A 519 5.63 -15.65 -13.16
C MET A 519 5.21 -15.70 -14.63
N ASP A 520 5.58 -16.76 -15.36
CA ASP A 520 5.10 -16.95 -16.73
C ASP A 520 3.59 -17.20 -16.76
N TYR A 521 3.09 -18.06 -15.86
CA TYR A 521 1.66 -18.32 -15.75
C TYR A 521 0.86 -17.07 -15.35
N SER A 522 1.42 -16.21 -14.49
CA SER A 522 0.76 -14.98 -14.08
C SER A 522 0.57 -14.02 -15.24
N LYS A 523 1.53 -13.90 -16.17
CA LYS A 523 1.36 -13.10 -17.40
C LYS A 523 0.20 -13.61 -18.26
N GLU A 524 0.10 -14.92 -18.45
CA GLU A 524 -1.02 -15.51 -19.20
C GLU A 524 -2.37 -15.27 -18.54
N LEU A 525 -2.39 -15.26 -17.20
CA LEU A 525 -3.61 -15.07 -16.41
C LEU A 525 -4.03 -13.59 -16.40
N ALA A 526 -3.08 -12.67 -16.18
CA ALA A 526 -3.31 -11.22 -16.23
C ALA A 526 -3.90 -10.81 -17.59
N ALA A 527 -3.38 -11.33 -18.70
CA ALA A 527 -3.93 -11.06 -20.03
C ALA A 527 -5.39 -11.51 -20.22
N LYS A 528 -5.83 -12.56 -19.51
CA LYS A 528 -7.22 -13.04 -19.55
C LYS A 528 -8.15 -12.23 -18.64
N MET A 529 -7.59 -11.57 -17.63
CA MET A 529 -8.32 -10.85 -16.58
C MET A 529 -8.27 -9.34 -16.74
N ALA A 530 -7.48 -8.82 -17.70
CA ALA A 530 -7.39 -7.39 -17.97
C ALA A 530 -8.79 -6.80 -18.29
N PRO A 531 -9.15 -5.65 -17.70
CA PRO A 531 -10.40 -4.98 -18.02
C PRO A 531 -10.44 -4.73 -19.53
N LYS A 532 -11.56 -5.08 -20.18
CA LYS A 532 -11.74 -4.72 -21.58
C LYS A 532 -11.72 -3.20 -21.67
N PRO A 533 -10.95 -2.60 -22.59
CA PRO A 533 -11.00 -1.16 -22.76
C PRO A 533 -12.45 -0.74 -22.97
N GLU A 534 -12.87 0.31 -22.27
CA GLU A 534 -14.18 0.93 -22.52
C GLU A 534 -14.25 1.26 -24.01
N VAL A 535 -15.17 0.60 -24.72
CA VAL A 535 -15.57 1.05 -26.03
C VAL A 535 -16.37 2.31 -25.77
N ASP A 536 -15.75 3.48 -25.94
CA ASP A 536 -16.45 4.76 -25.95
C ASP A 536 -17.64 4.65 -26.92
N PRO A 537 -18.91 4.67 -26.45
CA PRO A 537 -20.06 4.58 -27.33
C PRO A 537 -20.24 5.84 -28.21
N ALA A 538 -19.38 6.86 -28.09
CA ALA A 538 -19.54 8.14 -28.77
C ALA A 538 -18.27 8.71 -29.43
N ALA A 539 -17.25 7.91 -29.71
CA ALA A 539 -16.22 8.33 -30.67
C ALA A 539 -16.70 7.96 -32.09
N PRO A 540 -17.11 8.92 -32.95
CA PRO A 540 -17.32 8.59 -34.35
C PRO A 540 -16.01 8.03 -34.89
N ALA A 541 -16.09 6.81 -35.45
CA ALA A 541 -14.98 6.17 -36.13
C ALA A 541 -14.33 7.18 -37.08
N LEU A 542 -13.11 7.62 -36.75
CA LEU A 542 -12.27 8.37 -37.66
C LEU A 542 -11.59 7.37 -38.59
N ASP A 543 -12.42 6.60 -39.30
CA ASP A 543 -12.02 5.81 -40.44
C ASP A 543 -12.17 6.69 -41.68
N ASN A 544 -11.03 7.08 -42.24
CA ASN A 544 -10.80 7.22 -43.67
C ASN A 544 -12.00 7.70 -44.52
N ALA A 545 -12.44 8.94 -44.31
CA ALA A 545 -13.13 9.71 -45.35
C ALA A 545 -12.10 10.62 -46.03
N ILE A 546 -11.35 10.01 -46.96
CA ILE A 546 -10.74 10.73 -48.06
C ILE A 546 -11.86 11.49 -48.79
N ASP A 547 -11.77 12.81 -48.76
CA ASP A 547 -12.01 13.73 -49.88
C ASP A 547 -13.06 13.28 -50.94
N GLN A 548 -14.34 13.64 -50.73
CA GLN A 548 -15.36 13.65 -51.80
C GLN A 548 -16.26 14.90 -51.81
N SER A 549 -15.82 16.02 -51.23
CA SER A 549 -16.59 17.28 -51.30
C SER A 549 -15.85 18.46 -51.94
N ILE A 550 -14.75 18.23 -52.65
CA ILE A 550 -14.14 19.27 -53.50
C ILE A 550 -14.42 18.92 -54.98
N PRO A 551 -15.16 19.77 -55.71
CA PRO A 551 -15.38 19.63 -57.16
C PRO A 551 -14.04 19.56 -57.92
N PRO A 552 -13.95 18.84 -59.06
CA PRO A 552 -12.70 18.58 -59.79
C PRO A 552 -11.97 19.81 -60.34
N GLU A 553 -12.50 21.02 -60.12
CA GLU A 553 -12.14 22.23 -60.85
C GLU A 553 -11.10 23.10 -60.13
N ASN A 554 -10.71 22.75 -58.89
CA ASN A 554 -9.77 23.52 -58.06
C ASN A 554 -8.57 22.72 -57.52
N ARG A 555 -8.23 21.56 -58.13
CA ARG A 555 -6.97 20.86 -57.80
C ARG A 555 -5.81 21.56 -58.50
N LEU A 556 -5.14 22.47 -57.77
CA LEU A 556 -3.84 23.03 -58.15
C LEU A 556 -2.83 21.88 -58.33
N THR A 557 -2.39 21.68 -59.57
CA THR A 557 -1.27 20.80 -59.91
C THR A 557 0.03 21.46 -59.47
N ALA A 558 0.64 20.94 -58.41
CA ALA A 558 2.06 21.14 -58.16
C ALA A 558 2.82 20.01 -58.86
N ASP A 559 3.54 20.34 -59.93
CA ASP A 559 4.42 19.41 -60.62
C ASP A 559 5.49 18.84 -59.66
N PRO A 560 5.84 17.56 -59.76
CA PRO A 560 6.95 17.01 -59.00
C PRO A 560 8.30 17.52 -59.54
N PRO A 561 9.31 17.75 -58.68
CA PRO A 561 10.64 18.17 -59.13
C PRO A 561 11.31 17.05 -59.95
N PRO A 562 12.10 17.39 -60.98
CA PRO A 562 12.81 16.39 -61.77
C PRO A 562 13.93 15.78 -60.93
N GLY A 563 13.93 14.46 -60.81
CA GLY A 563 15.03 13.72 -60.18
C GLY A 563 16.34 13.87 -60.96
N PRO A 564 17.51 13.85 -60.29
CA PRO A 564 18.80 13.95 -60.96
C PRO A 564 19.19 12.65 -61.67
N ARG A 565 19.91 12.80 -62.78
CA ARG A 565 20.63 11.71 -63.49
C ARG A 565 21.87 11.27 -62.73
#